data_AF-A0A3D1YY98-F1
#
_entry.id   AF-A0A3D1YY98-F1
#
_cell.length_a   1.000
_cell.length_b   1.000
_cell.length_c   1.000
_cell.angle_alpha   90.00
_cell.angle_beta   90.00
_cell.angle_gamma   90.00
#
_symmetry.space_group_name_H-M   'P 1'
#
loop_
_entity.id
_entity.type
_entity.pdbx_description
1 polymer ?
#
loop_
_entity_poly.entity_id
_entity_poly.type
_entity_poly.pdbx_seq_one_letter_code
_entity_poly.pdbx_strand_id
1 'polypeptide(L)'
;MEILVNKISADLDEAKERLTTYAFSDHRLLAESKRVVDDTPLAALLFITASMGRYRSDELVPIGAGLELLRLAVAAHYPDEKTNRDSRKDFLLISADYFYARAIIVAGALGNGRVIEYMVQAIADVATEHVRKREPDVDGGAPGGKHASLFKAAVAIGALLSDCPASAVEPLNVYAEALSGIDDIVLKNNGAPVDNNRADEESLTAFRARLLLSLDAIPLPQARLLEELAYE
;
A
#
# COMPACT_ATOMS: atom_id res chain seq x y z
N MET A 1 -4.88 -17.30 -16.73
CA MET A 1 -3.81 -16.47 -16.14
C MET A 1 -3.75 -15.08 -16.79
N GLU A 2 -3.58 -14.97 -18.11
CA GLU A 2 -3.55 -13.68 -18.83
C GLU A 2 -4.78 -12.78 -18.57
N ILE A 3 -5.99 -13.36 -18.53
CA ILE A 3 -7.23 -12.62 -18.22
C ILE A 3 -7.20 -11.98 -16.83
N LEU A 4 -6.64 -12.67 -15.82
CA LEU A 4 -6.58 -12.18 -14.44
C LEU A 4 -5.53 -11.08 -14.28
N VAL A 5 -4.39 -11.21 -14.96
CA VAL A 5 -3.34 -10.18 -14.98
C VAL A 5 -3.87 -8.88 -15.61
N ASN A 6 -4.55 -8.98 -16.76
CA ASN A 6 -5.16 -7.82 -17.41
C ASN A 6 -6.21 -7.16 -16.51
N LYS A 7 -6.98 -7.96 -15.77
CA LYS A 7 -7.97 -7.47 -14.81
C LYS A 7 -7.32 -6.73 -13.63
N ILE A 8 -6.27 -7.30 -13.03
CA ILE A 8 -5.52 -6.64 -11.95
C ILE A 8 -4.91 -5.32 -12.44
N SER A 9 -4.39 -5.27 -13.66
CA SER A 9 -3.86 -4.04 -14.25
C SER A 9 -4.95 -2.96 -14.38
N ALA A 10 -6.12 -3.32 -14.90
CA ALA A 10 -7.24 -2.38 -15.03
C ALA A 10 -7.73 -1.89 -13.65
N ASP A 11 -7.81 -2.79 -12.67
CA ASP A 11 -8.20 -2.45 -11.30
C ASP A 11 -7.15 -1.55 -10.60
N LEU A 12 -5.86 -1.70 -10.92
CA LEU A 12 -4.80 -0.79 -10.46
C LEU A 12 -4.96 0.62 -11.01
N ASP A 13 -5.24 0.73 -12.31
CA ASP A 13 -5.50 2.02 -12.94
C ASP A 13 -6.73 2.69 -12.34
N GLU A 14 -7.81 1.93 -12.11
CA GLU A 14 -9.01 2.45 -11.46
C GLU A 14 -8.75 2.84 -10.00
N ALA A 15 -8.00 2.04 -9.24
CA ALA A 15 -7.64 2.38 -7.86
C ALA A 15 -6.80 3.66 -7.80
N LYS A 16 -5.88 3.87 -8.77
CA LYS A 16 -5.09 5.10 -8.89
C LYS A 16 -5.95 6.31 -9.23
N GLU A 17 -6.95 6.16 -10.11
CA GLU A 17 -7.92 7.21 -10.40
C GLU A 17 -8.76 7.57 -9.17
N ARG A 18 -9.25 6.56 -8.44
CA ARG A 18 -10.01 6.77 -7.21
C ARG A 18 -9.17 7.41 -6.11
N LEU A 19 -7.93 6.98 -5.93
CA LEU A 19 -6.98 7.58 -5.01
C LEU A 19 -6.78 9.07 -5.31
N THR A 20 -6.60 9.42 -6.58
CA THR A 20 -6.49 10.83 -7.01
C THR A 20 -7.76 11.60 -6.66
N THR A 21 -8.92 11.02 -6.95
CA THR A 21 -10.22 11.60 -6.61
C THR A 21 -10.38 11.79 -5.10
N TYR A 22 -10.06 10.78 -4.29
CA TYR A 22 -10.21 10.84 -2.84
C TYR A 22 -9.21 11.79 -2.17
N ALA A 23 -7.98 11.83 -2.65
CA ALA A 23 -6.93 12.68 -2.08
C ALA A 23 -7.11 14.16 -2.44
N PHE A 24 -7.68 14.48 -3.61
CA PHE A 24 -7.64 15.84 -4.15
C PHE A 24 -8.99 16.43 -4.55
N SER A 25 -10.10 15.74 -4.31
CA SER A 25 -11.42 16.32 -4.57
C SER A 25 -11.65 17.55 -3.71
N ASP A 26 -12.10 18.62 -4.37
CA ASP A 26 -12.71 19.84 -3.81
C ASP A 26 -11.83 20.80 -2.99
N HIS A 27 -10.54 20.52 -2.76
CA HIS A 27 -9.66 21.44 -2.02
C HIS A 27 -8.41 21.87 -2.79
N ARG A 28 -8.37 23.15 -3.22
CA ARG A 28 -7.29 23.73 -4.04
C ARG A 28 -5.89 23.49 -3.48
N LEU A 29 -5.74 23.52 -2.15
CA LEU A 29 -4.45 23.35 -1.49
C LEU A 29 -3.94 21.89 -1.54
N LEU A 30 -4.82 20.90 -1.63
CA LEU A 30 -4.42 19.49 -1.77
C LEU A 30 -4.03 19.17 -3.21
N ALA A 31 -4.67 19.82 -4.20
CA ALA A 31 -4.38 19.61 -5.62
C ALA A 31 -2.94 19.95 -6.02
N GLU A 32 -2.27 20.86 -5.32
CA GLU A 32 -0.84 21.17 -5.52
C GLU A 32 0.08 20.02 -5.07
N SER A 33 -0.42 19.10 -4.23
CA SER A 33 0.28 17.91 -3.74
C SER A 33 0.11 16.68 -4.66
N LYS A 34 -0.55 16.84 -5.81
CA LYS A 34 -0.87 15.76 -6.78
C LYS A 34 0.35 15.04 -7.37
N ARG A 35 1.56 15.58 -7.19
CA ARG A 35 2.82 14.99 -7.68
C ARG A 35 3.23 13.68 -7.00
N VAL A 36 2.50 13.21 -5.97
CA VAL A 36 2.93 12.08 -5.12
C VAL A 36 2.16 10.77 -5.40
N VAL A 37 1.32 10.71 -6.43
CA VAL A 37 0.49 9.52 -6.71
C VAL A 37 0.97 8.77 -7.95
N ASP A 38 2.25 8.38 -7.99
CA ASP A 38 2.74 7.58 -9.11
C ASP A 38 2.66 6.07 -8.86
N ASP A 39 2.88 5.63 -7.62
CA ASP A 39 2.87 4.22 -7.25
C ASP A 39 1.77 3.86 -6.25
N THR A 40 1.23 2.66 -6.42
CA THR A 40 0.17 2.08 -5.59
C THR A 40 0.54 0.67 -5.09
N PRO A 41 1.65 0.55 -4.31
CA PRO A 41 2.20 -0.75 -3.90
C PRO A 41 1.28 -1.53 -2.95
N LEU A 42 0.53 -0.87 -2.07
CA LEU A 42 -0.43 -1.51 -1.17
C LEU A 42 -1.65 -2.02 -1.95
N ALA A 43 -2.14 -1.26 -2.94
CA ALA A 43 -3.22 -1.71 -3.81
C ALA A 43 -2.78 -2.92 -4.66
N ALA A 44 -1.55 -2.90 -5.19
CA ALA A 44 -0.99 -4.03 -5.91
C ALA A 44 -0.93 -5.29 -5.03
N LEU A 45 -0.40 -5.15 -3.81
CA LEU A 45 -0.30 -6.26 -2.87
C LEU A 45 -1.66 -6.81 -2.45
N LEU A 46 -2.64 -5.92 -2.24
CA LEU A 46 -4.04 -6.28 -1.99
C LEU A 46 -4.60 -7.14 -3.14
N PHE A 47 -4.44 -6.70 -4.39
CA PHE A 47 -4.99 -7.41 -5.55
C PHE A 47 -4.27 -8.72 -5.84
N ILE A 48 -2.95 -8.75 -5.70
CA ILE A 48 -2.16 -9.98 -5.79
C ILE A 48 -2.64 -10.99 -4.75
N THR A 49 -2.82 -10.57 -3.50
CA THR A 49 -3.32 -11.45 -2.45
C THR A 49 -4.74 -11.92 -2.76
N ALA A 50 -5.60 -11.02 -3.23
CA ALA A 50 -6.98 -11.35 -3.58
C ALA A 50 -7.07 -12.33 -4.77
N SER A 51 -6.11 -12.29 -5.69
CA SER A 51 -6.04 -13.18 -6.87
C SER A 51 -5.88 -14.67 -6.50
N MET A 52 -5.41 -14.95 -5.27
CA MET A 52 -5.27 -16.29 -4.74
C MET A 52 -6.62 -16.92 -4.30
N GLY A 53 -7.70 -16.14 -4.28
CA GLY A 53 -9.04 -16.57 -3.91
C GLY A 53 -10.12 -16.05 -4.86
N ARG A 54 -11.30 -15.74 -4.33
CA ARG A 54 -12.43 -15.13 -5.04
C ARG A 54 -12.22 -13.63 -5.21
N TYR A 55 -11.72 -13.24 -6.37
CA TYR A 55 -11.40 -11.86 -6.69
C TYR A 55 -12.65 -11.01 -6.95
N ARG A 56 -12.91 -10.00 -6.10
CA ARG A 56 -14.10 -9.11 -6.12
C ARG A 56 -13.69 -7.64 -6.33
N SER A 57 -13.56 -7.21 -7.59
CA SER A 57 -13.05 -5.86 -7.96
C SER A 57 -13.83 -4.72 -7.30
N ASP A 58 -15.15 -4.85 -7.21
CA ASP A 58 -16.06 -3.88 -6.64
C ASP A 58 -15.77 -3.57 -5.16
N GLU A 59 -15.31 -4.58 -4.41
CA GLU A 59 -14.84 -4.42 -3.03
C GLU A 59 -13.37 -4.01 -2.97
N LEU A 60 -12.52 -4.60 -3.81
CA LEU A 60 -11.06 -4.47 -3.74
C LEU A 60 -10.59 -3.08 -4.19
N VAL A 61 -11.06 -2.57 -5.33
CA VAL A 61 -10.61 -1.30 -5.91
C VAL A 61 -10.75 -0.12 -4.95
N PRO A 62 -11.91 0.14 -4.31
CA PRO A 62 -12.01 1.22 -3.33
C PRO A 62 -11.09 1.01 -2.14
N ILE A 63 -10.95 -0.22 -1.64
CA ILE A 63 -10.07 -0.52 -0.50
C ILE A 63 -8.59 -0.34 -0.85
N GLY A 64 -8.18 -0.70 -2.07
CA GLY A 64 -6.83 -0.45 -2.58
C GLY A 64 -6.51 1.05 -2.54
N ALA A 65 -7.41 1.89 -3.05
CA ALA A 65 -7.27 3.34 -2.93
C ALA A 65 -7.24 3.83 -1.47
N GLY A 66 -8.06 3.23 -0.60
CA GLY A 66 -8.07 3.52 0.84
C GLY A 66 -6.75 3.21 1.55
N LEU A 67 -6.13 2.07 1.23
CA LEU A 67 -4.81 1.72 1.78
C LEU A 67 -3.72 2.69 1.33
N GLU A 68 -3.75 3.11 0.07
CA GLU A 68 -2.80 4.11 -0.43
C GLU A 68 -2.99 5.48 0.23
N LEU A 69 -4.22 5.87 0.55
CA LEU A 69 -4.46 7.06 1.38
C LEU A 69 -3.79 6.95 2.75
N LEU A 70 -3.79 5.77 3.39
CA LEU A 70 -3.06 5.56 4.64
C LEU A 70 -1.55 5.72 4.45
N ARG A 71 -1.01 5.21 3.34
CA ARG A 71 0.42 5.38 3.00
C ARG A 71 0.79 6.86 2.86
N LEU A 72 -0.04 7.63 2.15
CA LEU A 72 0.12 9.08 2.01
C LEU A 72 0.01 9.80 3.35
N ALA A 73 -0.95 9.40 4.20
CA ALA A 73 -1.13 9.95 5.54
C ALA A 73 0.11 9.72 6.42
N VAL A 74 0.64 8.51 6.43
CA VAL A 74 1.84 8.15 7.19
C VAL A 74 3.06 8.94 6.71
N ALA A 75 3.27 9.03 5.39
CA ALA A 75 4.37 9.80 4.82
C ALA A 75 4.30 11.30 5.21
N ALA A 76 3.09 11.85 5.30
CA ALA A 76 2.87 13.25 5.71
C ALA A 76 3.00 13.47 7.22
N HIS A 77 2.56 12.53 8.06
CA HIS A 77 2.67 12.59 9.54
C HIS A 77 4.11 12.38 10.04
N TYR A 78 4.87 11.52 9.36
CA TYR A 78 6.19 11.08 9.83
C TYR A 78 7.29 11.28 8.78
N PRO A 79 7.59 12.54 8.38
CA PRO A 79 8.66 12.80 7.42
C PRO A 79 10.04 12.40 7.98
N ASP A 80 10.87 11.80 7.14
CA ASP A 80 12.11 11.14 7.55
C ASP A 80 13.27 12.07 7.96
N GLU A 81 13.16 13.38 7.72
CA GLU A 81 14.18 14.36 8.13
C GLU A 81 13.60 15.68 8.63
N LYS A 82 14.46 16.45 9.34
CA LYS A 82 14.22 17.78 9.93
C LYS A 82 13.86 18.81 8.86
N THR A 83 12.67 18.71 8.31
CA THR A 83 12.01 19.83 7.66
C THR A 83 11.98 20.96 8.70
N ASN A 84 12.48 22.15 8.37
CA ASN A 84 12.40 23.28 9.27
C ASN A 84 10.92 23.57 9.58
N ARG A 85 10.62 24.02 10.80
CA ARG A 85 9.27 24.45 11.20
C ARG A 85 8.84 25.59 10.30
N ASP A 86 8.15 25.26 9.23
CA ASP A 86 7.61 26.18 8.27
C ASP A 86 6.11 25.89 8.15
N SER A 87 5.32 26.89 7.81
CA SER A 87 3.85 26.83 7.70
C SER A 87 3.33 25.67 6.81
N ARG A 88 4.18 25.13 5.94
CA ARG A 88 3.92 23.90 5.16
C ARG A 88 3.72 22.65 6.02
N LYS A 89 4.33 22.56 7.21
CA LYS A 89 4.16 21.39 8.11
C LYS A 89 2.75 21.28 8.67
N ASP A 90 2.18 22.41 9.09
CA ASP A 90 0.84 22.42 9.67
C ASP A 90 -0.18 21.97 8.62
N PHE A 91 0.01 22.38 7.36
CA PHE A 91 -0.81 21.93 6.25
C PHE A 91 -0.63 20.44 5.91
N LEU A 92 0.60 19.92 5.96
CA LEU A 92 0.86 18.49 5.76
C LEU A 92 0.18 17.64 6.82
N LEU A 93 0.19 18.07 8.08
CA LEU A 93 -0.46 17.36 9.18
C LEU A 93 -1.99 17.30 8.97
N ILE A 94 -2.60 18.45 8.64
CA ILE A 94 -4.04 18.52 8.34
C ILE A 94 -4.40 17.63 7.13
N SER A 95 -3.56 17.62 6.11
CA SER A 95 -3.75 16.77 4.92
C SER A 95 -3.67 15.29 5.28
N ALA A 96 -2.75 14.93 6.18
CA ALA A 96 -2.58 13.58 6.67
C ALA A 96 -3.79 13.09 7.47
N ASP A 97 -4.34 13.93 8.36
CA ASP A 97 -5.58 13.64 9.10
C ASP A 97 -6.77 13.47 8.14
N TYR A 98 -6.85 14.31 7.11
CA TYR A 98 -7.85 14.17 6.05
C TYR A 98 -7.71 12.82 5.32
N PHE A 99 -6.50 12.41 4.95
CA PHE A 99 -6.26 11.13 4.29
C PHE A 99 -6.63 9.94 5.19
N TYR A 100 -6.29 9.96 6.48
CA TYR A 100 -6.74 8.95 7.43
C TYR A 100 -8.26 8.86 7.49
N ALA A 101 -8.93 9.99 7.71
CA ALA A 101 -10.39 10.02 7.78
C ALA A 101 -11.02 9.52 6.49
N ARG A 102 -10.48 9.92 5.34
CA ARG A 102 -10.99 9.50 4.03
C ARG A 102 -10.80 8.00 3.79
N ALA A 103 -9.64 7.44 4.15
CA ALA A 103 -9.39 6.01 4.07
C ALA A 103 -10.40 5.19 4.89
N ILE A 104 -10.69 5.63 6.12
CA ILE A 104 -11.67 4.98 6.99
C ILE A 104 -13.10 5.12 6.47
N ILE A 105 -13.48 6.27 5.89
CA ILE A 105 -14.79 6.45 5.24
C ILE A 105 -14.95 5.47 4.07
N VAL A 106 -13.92 5.32 3.24
CA VAL A 106 -13.91 4.37 2.12
C VAL A 106 -14.06 2.93 2.61
N ALA A 107 -13.32 2.54 3.65
CA ALA A 107 -13.46 1.22 4.26
C ALA A 107 -14.83 1.01 4.92
N GLY A 108 -15.38 2.04 5.56
CA GLY A 108 -16.70 2.01 6.19
C GLY A 108 -17.84 1.75 5.21
N ALA A 109 -17.72 2.25 3.97
CA ALA A 109 -18.71 2.02 2.92
C ALA A 109 -18.85 0.54 2.52
N LEU A 110 -17.83 -0.29 2.76
CA LEU A 110 -17.88 -1.73 2.51
C LEU A 110 -18.75 -2.49 3.53
N GLY A 111 -19.02 -1.89 4.70
CA GLY A 111 -19.79 -2.54 5.78
C GLY A 111 -19.08 -3.71 6.47
N ASN A 112 -17.80 -3.94 6.16
CA ASN A 112 -16.99 -5.00 6.77
C ASN A 112 -16.08 -4.44 7.87
N GLY A 113 -16.53 -4.55 9.13
CA GLY A 113 -15.80 -4.00 10.28
C GLY A 113 -14.37 -4.53 10.46
N ARG A 114 -14.07 -5.74 9.99
CA ARG A 114 -12.72 -6.32 10.06
C ARG A 114 -11.72 -5.61 9.15
N VAL A 115 -12.17 -5.06 8.02
CA VAL A 115 -11.31 -4.26 7.14
C VAL A 115 -10.86 -2.99 7.86
N ILE A 116 -11.79 -2.32 8.55
CA ILE A 116 -11.49 -1.13 9.37
C ILE A 116 -10.53 -1.50 10.50
N GLU A 117 -10.76 -2.64 11.17
CA GLU A 117 -9.88 -3.13 12.24
C GLU A 117 -8.44 -3.32 11.76
N TYR A 118 -8.22 -4.00 10.62
CA TYR A 118 -6.87 -4.16 10.05
C TYR A 118 -6.22 -2.82 9.70
N MET A 119 -6.97 -1.89 9.11
CA MET A 119 -6.47 -0.56 8.77
C MET A 119 -6.08 0.24 10.02
N VAL A 120 -6.94 0.28 11.04
CA VAL A 120 -6.68 1.02 12.28
C VAL A 120 -5.52 0.40 13.05
N GLN A 121 -5.43 -0.93 13.11
CA GLN A 121 -4.31 -1.61 13.76
C GLN A 121 -2.99 -1.26 13.06
N ALA A 122 -2.95 -1.26 11.72
CA ALA A 122 -1.75 -0.89 10.99
C ALA A 122 -1.30 0.54 11.29
N ILE A 123 -2.23 1.49 11.38
CA ILE A 123 -1.95 2.89 11.78
C ILE A 123 -1.35 2.94 13.20
N ALA A 124 -1.94 2.21 14.14
CA ALA A 124 -1.48 2.15 15.52
C ALA A 124 -0.06 1.56 15.63
N ASP A 125 0.23 0.51 14.84
CA ASP A 125 1.55 -0.12 14.79
C ASP A 125 2.61 0.85 14.22
N VAL A 126 2.29 1.56 13.13
CA VAL A 126 3.17 2.60 12.56
C VAL A 126 3.45 3.68 13.61
N ALA A 127 2.41 4.21 14.24
CA ALA A 127 2.56 5.26 15.25
C ALA A 127 3.43 4.81 16.43
N THR A 128 3.21 3.58 16.91
CA THR A 128 3.98 2.99 18.02
C THR A 128 5.46 2.86 17.67
N GLU A 129 5.77 2.39 16.46
CA GLU A 129 7.15 2.26 15.98
C GLU A 129 7.85 3.62 15.86
N HIS A 130 7.13 4.67 15.44
CA HIS A 130 7.66 6.03 15.41
C HIS A 130 7.89 6.64 16.79
N VAL A 131 7.07 6.30 17.79
CA VAL A 131 7.28 6.73 19.18
C VAL A 131 8.51 6.03 19.77
N ARG A 132 8.62 4.71 19.61
CA ARG A 132 9.75 3.90 20.09
C ARG A 132 11.09 4.40 19.55
N LYS A 133 11.17 4.74 18.26
CA LYS A 133 12.39 5.29 17.63
C LYS A 133 12.83 6.66 18.17
N ARG A 134 11.98 7.37 18.91
CA ARG A 134 12.35 8.64 19.58
C ARG A 134 12.97 8.41 20.95
N GLU A 135 12.88 7.20 21.51
CA GLU A 135 13.48 6.84 22.80
C GLU A 135 14.94 6.40 22.59
N PRO A 136 15.93 7.15 23.12
CA PRO A 136 17.35 6.96 22.80
C PRO A 136 17.97 5.66 23.32
N ASP A 137 17.28 4.91 24.20
CA ASP A 137 17.83 3.73 24.89
C ASP A 137 17.25 2.39 24.41
N VAL A 138 16.32 2.38 23.44
CA VAL A 138 15.75 1.13 22.91
C VAL A 138 16.49 0.75 21.63
N ASP A 139 17.69 0.19 21.81
CA ASP A 139 18.51 -0.34 20.72
C ASP A 139 17.87 -1.64 20.19
N GLY A 140 16.94 -1.44 19.27
CA GLY A 140 16.19 -2.49 18.62
C GLY A 140 15.17 -1.85 17.72
N GLY A 141 15.52 -1.56 16.47
CA GLY A 141 14.47 -1.45 15.45
C GLY A 141 13.80 -2.81 15.35
N ALA A 142 12.47 -2.86 15.29
CA ALA A 142 11.82 -4.10 14.91
C ALA A 142 12.35 -4.52 13.52
N PRO A 143 12.68 -5.80 13.30
CA PRO A 143 12.96 -6.30 11.95
C PRO A 143 11.66 -6.10 11.13
N GLY A 144 11.74 -5.21 10.15
CA GLY A 144 10.61 -4.75 9.34
C GLY A 144 10.74 -3.27 8.99
N GLY A 145 10.39 -2.88 7.76
CA GLY A 145 10.33 -1.47 7.38
C GLY A 145 9.40 -0.67 8.31
N LYS A 146 9.57 0.65 8.38
CA LYS A 146 8.74 1.55 9.19
C LYS A 146 7.25 1.39 8.89
N HIS A 147 6.94 0.98 7.66
CA HIS A 147 5.58 0.83 7.16
C HIS A 147 5.16 -0.64 6.98
N ALA A 148 5.91 -1.60 7.52
CA ALA A 148 5.63 -3.02 7.32
C ALA A 148 4.20 -3.43 7.73
N SER A 149 3.63 -2.80 8.75
CA SER A 149 2.25 -3.07 9.19
C SER A 149 1.19 -2.68 8.14
N LEU A 150 1.41 -1.61 7.36
CA LEU A 150 0.51 -1.24 6.25
C LEU A 150 0.53 -2.30 5.14
N PHE A 151 1.72 -2.80 4.78
CA PHE A 151 1.87 -3.85 3.78
C PHE A 151 1.24 -5.16 4.25
N LYS A 152 1.45 -5.54 5.51
CA LYS A 152 0.80 -6.72 6.11
C LYS A 152 -0.73 -6.56 6.18
N ALA A 153 -1.23 -5.36 6.44
CA ALA A 153 -2.67 -5.09 6.38
C ALA A 153 -3.24 -5.25 4.97
N ALA A 154 -2.52 -4.84 3.93
CA ALA A 154 -2.93 -5.06 2.55
C ALA A 154 -3.08 -6.56 2.23
N VAL A 155 -2.14 -7.40 2.69
CA VAL A 155 -2.24 -8.87 2.57
C VAL A 155 -3.43 -9.39 3.37
N ALA A 156 -3.56 -9.02 4.65
CA ALA A 156 -4.62 -9.52 5.52
C ALA A 156 -6.02 -9.16 4.98
N ILE A 157 -6.20 -7.94 4.49
CA ILE A 157 -7.46 -7.48 3.90
C ILE A 157 -7.71 -8.17 2.55
N GLY A 158 -6.70 -8.31 1.71
CA GLY A 158 -6.83 -9.02 0.43
C GLY A 158 -7.24 -10.48 0.64
N ALA A 159 -6.66 -11.12 1.66
CA ALA A 159 -7.00 -12.47 2.04
C ALA A 159 -8.42 -12.59 2.62
N LEU A 160 -8.81 -11.64 3.47
CA LEU A 160 -10.15 -11.55 4.05
C LEU A 160 -11.22 -11.36 2.96
N LEU A 161 -10.98 -10.49 1.99
CA LEU A 161 -11.96 -10.16 0.95
C LEU A 161 -12.00 -11.18 -0.18
N SER A 162 -11.01 -12.07 -0.32
CA SER A 162 -11.05 -13.10 -1.36
C SER A 162 -11.26 -14.51 -0.85
N ASP A 163 -11.39 -14.73 0.46
CA ASP A 163 -11.28 -16.08 1.05
C ASP A 163 -9.97 -16.77 0.62
N CYS A 164 -8.86 -16.02 0.60
CA CYS A 164 -7.54 -16.54 0.23
C CYS A 164 -7.13 -17.71 1.14
N PRO A 165 -6.58 -18.82 0.59
CA PRO A 165 -6.10 -19.92 1.39
C PRO A 165 -5.03 -19.47 2.40
N ALA A 166 -5.16 -19.92 3.66
CA ALA A 166 -4.20 -19.58 4.72
C ALA A 166 -2.75 -19.95 4.37
N SER A 167 -2.54 -21.00 3.56
CA SER A 167 -1.23 -21.41 3.07
C SER A 167 -0.53 -20.38 2.18
N ALA A 168 -1.28 -19.48 1.54
CA ALA A 168 -0.73 -18.42 0.69
C ALA A 168 -0.43 -17.13 1.47
N VAL A 169 -1.06 -16.92 2.63
CA VAL A 169 -0.96 -15.67 3.40
C VAL A 169 0.43 -15.46 3.99
N GLU A 170 1.04 -16.50 4.56
CA GLU A 170 2.34 -16.35 5.23
C GLU A 170 3.49 -15.99 4.26
N PRO A 171 3.65 -16.65 3.10
CA PRO A 171 4.61 -16.21 2.08
C PRO A 171 4.37 -14.77 1.63
N LEU A 172 3.11 -14.35 1.49
CA LEU A 172 2.75 -12.98 1.11
C LEU A 172 3.08 -11.98 2.20
N ASN A 173 2.98 -12.34 3.49
CA ASN A 173 3.41 -11.49 4.60
C ASN A 173 4.94 -11.28 4.62
N VAL A 174 5.71 -12.33 4.34
CA VAL A 174 7.18 -12.21 4.19
C VAL A 174 7.53 -11.30 3.02
N TYR A 175 6.83 -11.47 1.89
CA TYR A 175 6.99 -10.60 0.73
C TYR A 175 6.61 -9.14 1.04
N ALA A 176 5.49 -8.93 1.72
CA ALA A 176 4.99 -7.62 2.16
C ALA A 176 6.03 -6.87 3.02
N GLU A 177 6.68 -7.58 3.93
CA GLU A 177 7.73 -7.02 4.78
C GLU A 177 8.96 -6.60 3.98
N ALA A 178 9.41 -7.44 3.05
CA ALA A 178 10.51 -7.09 2.14
C ALA A 178 10.15 -5.88 1.26
N LEU A 179 8.93 -5.84 0.72
CA LEU A 179 8.43 -4.75 -0.12
C LEU A 179 8.38 -3.43 0.65
N SER A 180 7.98 -3.45 1.92
CA SER A 180 7.98 -2.27 2.78
C SER A 180 9.37 -1.67 2.97
N GLY A 181 10.40 -2.51 3.10
CA GLY A 181 11.78 -2.04 3.21
C GLY A 181 12.28 -1.37 1.92
N ILE A 182 11.81 -1.83 0.76
CA ILE A 182 12.12 -1.22 -0.53
C ILE A 182 11.40 0.13 -0.67
N ASP A 183 10.11 0.20 -0.35
CA ASP A 183 9.32 1.44 -0.38
C ASP A 183 9.95 2.52 0.51
N ASP A 184 10.39 2.15 1.72
CA ASP A 184 11.11 3.06 2.63
C ASP A 184 12.40 3.62 2.01
N ILE A 185 13.14 2.81 1.25
CA ILE A 185 14.37 3.26 0.57
C ILE A 185 14.03 4.22 -0.58
N VAL A 186 13.02 3.89 -1.37
CA VAL A 186 12.58 4.74 -2.50
C VAL A 186 12.06 6.09 -1.98
N LEU A 187 11.23 6.09 -0.94
CA LEU A 187 10.72 7.32 -0.33
C LEU A 187 11.82 8.21 0.23
N LYS A 188 12.86 7.63 0.85
CA LYS A 188 14.03 8.39 1.33
C LYS A 188 14.81 9.03 0.19
N ASN A 189 15.01 8.33 -0.93
CA ASN A 189 15.78 8.83 -2.05
C ASN A 189 15.05 9.94 -2.82
N ASN A 190 13.71 9.85 -2.93
CA ASN A 190 12.88 10.85 -3.60
C ASN A 190 12.69 12.16 -2.78
N GLY A 191 13.08 12.15 -1.50
CA GLY A 191 13.07 13.33 -0.62
C GLY A 191 14.32 14.21 -0.69
N ALA A 192 15.39 13.75 -1.34
CA ALA A 192 16.57 14.58 -1.61
C ALA A 192 16.24 15.60 -2.72
N PRO A 193 16.82 16.81 -2.71
CA PRO A 193 16.65 17.75 -3.82
C PRO A 193 17.24 17.14 -5.10
N VAL A 194 16.36 16.61 -5.96
CA VAL A 194 16.72 15.91 -7.19
C VAL A 194 17.21 16.94 -8.21
N ASP A 195 18.49 16.83 -8.57
CA ASP A 195 19.02 17.38 -9.81
C ASP A 195 18.46 16.53 -10.96
N ASN A 196 17.74 17.16 -11.88
CA ASN A 196 16.74 16.54 -12.76
C ASN A 196 17.23 15.36 -13.63
N ASN A 197 16.33 14.38 -13.78
CA ASN A 197 16.07 13.56 -14.98
C ASN A 197 17.12 12.51 -15.42
N ARG A 198 17.00 11.28 -14.89
CA ARG A 198 17.05 9.99 -15.65
C ARG A 198 17.01 8.75 -14.76
N ALA A 199 17.51 8.84 -13.52
CA ALA A 199 17.71 7.69 -12.65
C ALA A 199 16.41 7.13 -12.02
N ASP A 200 15.35 7.93 -11.94
CA ASP A 200 14.10 7.55 -11.26
C ASP A 200 13.21 6.64 -12.14
N GLU A 201 13.14 6.88 -13.45
CA GLU A 201 12.38 5.99 -14.36
C GLU A 201 12.98 4.60 -14.44
N GLU A 202 14.32 4.49 -14.42
CA GLU A 202 15.02 3.20 -14.50
C GLU A 202 14.83 2.40 -13.21
N SER A 203 14.82 3.07 -12.06
CA SER A 203 14.58 2.45 -10.74
C SER A 203 13.13 1.97 -10.58
N LEU A 204 12.16 2.75 -11.04
CA LEU A 204 10.73 2.37 -11.06
C LEU A 204 10.43 1.25 -12.05
N THR A 205 11.05 1.30 -13.24
CA THR A 205 10.92 0.23 -14.24
C THR A 205 11.55 -1.06 -13.72
N ALA A 206 12.70 -0.98 -13.05
CA ALA A 206 13.33 -2.13 -12.39
C ALA A 206 12.49 -2.67 -11.22
N PHE A 207 11.82 -1.80 -10.46
CA PHE A 207 10.89 -2.20 -9.41
C PHE A 207 9.68 -2.96 -9.99
N ARG A 208 9.02 -2.41 -11.02
CA ARG A 208 7.89 -3.07 -11.71
C ARG A 208 8.32 -4.41 -12.32
N ALA A 209 9.49 -4.46 -12.95
CA ALA A 209 10.04 -5.70 -13.50
C ALA A 209 10.31 -6.74 -12.39
N ARG A 210 10.87 -6.34 -11.24
CA ARG A 210 11.10 -7.23 -10.11
C ARG A 210 9.81 -7.69 -9.44
N LEU A 211 8.81 -6.82 -9.34
CA LEU A 211 7.48 -7.15 -8.83
C LEU A 211 6.83 -8.23 -9.72
N LEU A 212 6.84 -8.02 -11.04
CA LEU A 212 6.33 -8.98 -12.02
C LEU A 212 7.11 -10.31 -12.02
N LEU A 213 8.45 -10.26 -11.98
CA LEU A 213 9.29 -11.47 -11.89
C LEU A 213 9.08 -12.22 -10.56
N SER A 214 8.76 -11.53 -9.47
CA SER A 214 8.47 -12.18 -8.20
C SER A 214 7.11 -12.88 -8.18
N LEU A 215 6.14 -12.42 -8.99
CA LEU A 215 4.85 -13.09 -9.17
C LEU A 215 4.99 -14.43 -9.89
N ASP A 216 5.90 -14.53 -10.86
CA ASP A 216 6.21 -15.79 -11.56
C ASP A 216 6.92 -16.81 -10.66
N ALA A 217 7.58 -16.35 -9.59
CA ALA A 217 8.33 -17.20 -8.66
C ALA A 217 7.49 -17.70 -7.47
N ILE A 218 6.29 -17.16 -7.24
CA ILE A 218 5.39 -17.67 -6.21
C ILE A 218 4.75 -18.96 -6.76
N PRO A 219 5.00 -20.13 -6.15
CA PRO A 219 4.36 -21.36 -6.57
C PRO A 219 2.86 -21.26 -6.30
N LEU A 220 2.10 -20.89 -7.33
CA LEU A 220 0.64 -20.83 -7.26
C LEU A 220 0.11 -22.24 -7.00
N PRO A 221 -0.58 -22.50 -5.87
CA PRO A 221 -1.24 -23.79 -5.64
C PRO A 221 -2.33 -24.07 -6.69
N GLN A 222 -2.75 -23.03 -7.42
CA GLN A 222 -3.87 -23.03 -8.34
C GLN A 222 -3.61 -23.73 -9.68
N ALA A 223 -2.36 -24.01 -10.07
CA ALA A 223 -2.11 -24.72 -11.32
C ALA A 223 -2.73 -26.14 -11.31
N ARG A 224 -2.79 -26.81 -10.15
CA ARG A 224 -3.47 -28.11 -10.00
C ARG A 224 -4.98 -27.98 -9.77
N LEU A 225 -5.43 -26.99 -9.00
CA LEU A 225 -6.86 -26.79 -8.70
C LEU A 225 -7.68 -26.32 -9.90
N LEU A 226 -7.07 -25.56 -10.82
CA LEU A 226 -7.71 -25.18 -12.09
C LEU A 226 -7.72 -26.31 -13.12
N GLU A 227 -6.75 -27.24 -13.06
CA GLU A 227 -6.81 -28.47 -13.86
C GLU A 227 -7.92 -29.41 -13.34
N GLU A 228 -8.07 -29.59 -12.02
CA GLU A 228 -9.13 -30.44 -11.45
C GLU A 228 -10.54 -29.89 -11.68
N LEU A 229 -10.74 -28.56 -11.63
CA LEU A 229 -12.04 -27.92 -11.92
C LEU A 229 -12.35 -27.79 -13.42
N ALA A 230 -11.39 -28.08 -14.31
CA ALA A 230 -11.61 -28.10 -15.76
C ALA A 230 -12.00 -29.50 -16.29
N TYR A 231 -11.99 -30.52 -15.43
CA TYR A 231 -12.31 -31.92 -15.76
C TYR A 231 -13.60 -32.45 -15.10
N GLU A 232 -14.35 -31.61 -14.39
CA GLU A 232 -15.74 -31.88 -13.93
C GLU A 232 -16.75 -31.00 -14.68
#